data_AF-A0A1Z8NGI5-F1
#
_entry.id   AF-A0A1Z8NGI5-F1
#
_cell.length_a   1.000
_cell.length_b   1.000
_cell.length_c   1.000
_cell.angle_alpha   90.00
_cell.angle_beta   90.00
_cell.angle_gamma   90.00
#
_symmetry.space_group_name_H-M   'P 1'
#
loop_
_entity.id
_entity.type
_entity.pdbx_description
1 polymer ?
#
loop_
_entity_poly.entity_id
_entity_poly.type
_entity_poly.pdbx_seq_one_letter_code
_entity_poly.pdbx_strand_id
1 'polypeptide(L)'
;MPKFQIQKLEFNSFNDWITMQGKIVKGYLKSEYTLKVEVSQINRILNLIQKLNPEASVYDCLSSYTQNDYSEYKFDFESLISREVSFTELQTQTTRSELRMIRA
;
A
#
# COMPACT_ATOMS: atom_id res chain seq x y z
N MET A 1 -14.96 -10.78 -5.33
CA MET A 1 -13.56 -10.57 -5.75
C MET A 1 -12.67 -10.55 -4.52
N PRO A 2 -11.40 -11.02 -4.59
CA PRO A 2 -10.51 -11.01 -3.43
C PRO A 2 -10.27 -9.57 -2.98
N LYS A 3 -10.44 -9.33 -1.68
CA LYS A 3 -10.08 -8.06 -1.05
C LYS A 3 -8.64 -8.15 -0.57
N PHE A 4 -7.89 -7.08 -0.79
CA PHE A 4 -6.56 -6.91 -0.24
C PHE A 4 -6.68 -5.93 0.93
N GLN A 5 -6.30 -6.39 2.12
CA GLN A 5 -6.27 -5.57 3.32
C GLN A 5 -4.87 -4.96 3.44
N ILE A 6 -4.73 -3.69 3.09
CA ILE A 6 -3.45 -2.97 3.15
C ILE A 6 -3.04 -2.83 4.62
N GLN A 7 -1.78 -3.11 4.92
CA GLN A 7 -1.20 -2.90 6.25
C GLN A 7 -0.10 -1.85 6.22
N LYS A 8 0.83 -1.94 5.27
CA LYS A 8 2.01 -1.08 5.21
C LYS A 8 2.35 -0.67 3.79
N LEU A 9 2.93 0.50 3.65
CA LEU A 9 3.50 0.99 2.39
C LEU A 9 4.87 1.61 2.69
N GLU A 10 5.90 1.16 1.98
CA GLU A 10 7.30 1.54 2.22
C GLU A 10 8.00 1.87 0.90
N PHE A 11 8.78 2.96 0.89
CA PHE A 11 9.58 3.38 -0.26
C PHE A 11 10.70 4.33 0.18
N ASN A 12 11.67 4.56 -0.70
CA ASN A 12 12.76 5.48 -0.42
C ASN A 12 13.08 6.36 -1.63
N SER A 13 13.90 7.38 -1.42
CA SER A 13 14.26 8.39 -2.41
C SER A 13 15.02 7.88 -3.63
N PHE A 14 15.52 6.64 -3.62
CA PHE A 14 16.29 6.05 -4.73
C PHE A 14 15.55 4.92 -5.46
N ASN A 15 14.38 4.50 -4.98
CA ASN A 15 13.63 3.40 -5.58
C ASN A 15 12.52 3.92 -6.51
N ASP A 16 12.42 3.33 -7.69
CA ASP A 16 11.32 3.59 -8.63
C ASP A 16 10.02 2.84 -8.27
N TRP A 17 10.06 2.03 -7.21
CA TRP A 17 8.93 1.26 -6.72
C TRP A 17 8.69 1.46 -5.23
N ILE A 18 7.41 1.40 -4.87
CA ILE A 18 6.94 1.23 -3.51
C ILE A 18 6.63 -0.24 -3.23
N THR A 19 6.80 -0.63 -1.98
CA THR A 19 6.44 -1.95 -1.47
C THR A 19 5.19 -1.81 -0.62
N MET A 20 4.12 -2.51 -0.98
CA MET A 20 2.87 -2.52 -0.25
C MET A 20 2.62 -3.90 0.33
N GLN A 21 2.53 -3.99 1.65
CA GLN A 21 2.28 -5.22 2.38
C GLN A 21 0.83 -5.27 2.83
N GLY A 22 0.24 -6.46 2.76
CA GLY A 22 -1.13 -6.66 3.20
C GLY A 22 -1.56 -8.10 3.13
N LYS A 23 -2.84 -8.33 3.43
CA LYS A 23 -3.44 -9.66 3.53
C LYS A 23 -4.53 -9.85 2.49
N ILE A 24 -4.53 -10.98 1.81
CA ILE A 24 -5.69 -11.41 1.04
C ILE A 24 -6.48 -12.39 1.90
N VAL A 25 -7.77 -12.10 2.07
CA VAL A 25 -8.71 -12.98 2.76
C VAL A 25 -9.61 -13.65 1.73
N LYS A 26 -9.57 -15.00 1.67
CA LYS A 26 -10.45 -15.82 0.82
C LYS A 26 -11.07 -16.93 1.66
N GLY A 27 -12.28 -16.70 2.17
CA GLY A 27 -12.90 -17.60 3.14
C GLY A 27 -12.08 -17.65 4.44
N TYR A 28 -11.69 -18.84 4.88
CA TYR A 28 -10.82 -19.02 6.06
C TYR A 28 -9.33 -18.82 5.77
N LEU A 29 -8.93 -18.73 4.49
CA LEU A 29 -7.53 -18.54 4.12
C LEU A 29 -7.16 -17.06 4.24
N LYS A 30 -6.19 -16.78 5.10
CA LYS A 30 -5.48 -15.51 5.18
C LYS A 30 -4.04 -15.73 4.74
N SER A 31 -3.59 -14.97 3.77
CA SER A 31 -2.20 -15.02 3.32
C SER A 31 -1.64 -13.62 3.23
N GLU A 32 -0.42 -13.46 3.70
CA GLU A 32 0.35 -12.23 3.60
C GLU A 32 0.98 -12.14 2.21
N TYR A 33 0.94 -10.93 1.65
CA TYR A 33 1.43 -10.65 0.33
C TYR A 33 2.16 -9.32 0.33
N THR A 34 3.23 -9.30 -0.46
CA THR A 34 3.94 -8.09 -0.80
C THR A 34 3.69 -7.77 -2.27
N LEU A 35 3.20 -6.57 -2.52
CA LEU A 35 2.98 -6.01 -3.84
C LEU A 35 4.07 -4.98 -4.12
N LYS A 36 4.72 -5.10 -5.27
CA LYS A 36 5.55 -4.01 -5.81
C LYS A 36 4.69 -3.17 -6.74
N VAL A 37 4.73 -1.85 -6.57
CA VAL A 37 3.99 -0.87 -7.38
C VAL A 37 4.95 0.24 -7.75
N GLU A 38 4.78 0.89 -8.90
CA GLU A 38 5.58 2.07 -9.23
C GLU A 38 5.35 3.23 -8.27
N VAL A 39 6.41 4.01 -8.01
CA VAL A 39 6.34 5.20 -7.16
C VAL A 39 5.37 6.24 -7.68
N SER A 40 5.16 6.29 -9.00
CA SER A 40 4.18 7.16 -9.67
C SER A 40 2.74 6.98 -9.14
N GLN A 41 2.41 5.80 -8.60
CA GLN A 41 1.08 5.47 -8.11
C GLN A 41 0.85 5.84 -6.63
N ILE A 42 1.86 6.35 -5.92
CA ILE A 42 1.77 6.54 -4.47
C ILE A 42 0.60 7.44 -4.07
N ASN A 43 0.48 8.63 -4.67
CA ASN A 43 -0.58 9.58 -4.36
C ASN A 43 -1.96 8.98 -4.61
N ARG A 44 -2.07 8.12 -5.62
CA ARG A 44 -3.31 7.44 -5.96
C ARG A 44 -3.72 6.44 -4.88
N ILE A 45 -2.78 5.64 -4.40
CA ILE A 45 -3.00 4.67 -3.31
C ILE A 45 -3.35 5.40 -2.01
N LEU A 46 -2.60 6.46 -1.66
CA LEU A 46 -2.87 7.25 -0.47
C LEU A 46 -4.27 7.90 -0.52
N ASN A 47 -4.67 8.42 -1.68
CA ASN A 47 -6.02 8.96 -1.89
C ASN A 47 -7.12 7.90 -1.78
N LEU A 48 -6.86 6.67 -2.24
CA LEU A 48 -7.80 5.55 -2.07
C LEU A 48 -8.01 5.25 -0.58
N ILE A 49 -6.92 5.17 0.19
CA ILE A 49 -6.98 4.92 1.64
C ILE A 49 -7.65 6.08 2.39
N GLN A 50 -7.36 7.33 2.02
CA GLN A 50 -7.99 8.52 2.57
C GLN A 50 -9.51 8.53 2.34
N LYS A 51 -9.97 8.12 1.14
CA LYS A 51 -11.41 8.00 0.86
C LYS A 51 -12.10 6.94 1.71
N LEU A 52 -11.39 5.87 2.07
CA LEU A 52 -11.92 4.82 2.94
C LEU A 52 -11.99 5.26 4.42
N ASN A 53 -11.21 6.28 4.80
CA ASN A 53 -11.11 6.79 6.17
C ASN A 53 -11.26 8.32 6.16
N PRO A 54 -12.44 8.87 5.86
CA PRO A 54 -12.63 10.32 5.70
C PRO A 54 -12.37 11.11 7.00
N GLU A 55 -12.50 10.46 8.16
CA GLU A 55 -12.32 11.07 9.48
C GLU A 55 -10.87 11.05 9.99
N ALA A 56 -9.95 10.40 9.26
CA ALA A 56 -8.54 10.30 9.64
C ALA A 56 -7.65 10.81 8.51
N SER A 57 -6.53 11.47 8.81
CA SER A 57 -5.56 11.83 7.78
C SER A 57 -4.65 10.64 7.49
N VAL A 58 -4.51 10.25 6.23
CA VAL A 58 -3.57 9.19 5.82
C VAL A 58 -2.12 9.55 6.16
N TYR A 59 -1.80 10.84 6.29
CA TYR A 59 -0.47 11.32 6.69
C TYR A 59 -0.18 11.14 8.17
N ASP A 60 -1.20 10.94 9.01
CA ASP A 60 -0.98 10.60 10.43
C ASP A 60 -0.36 9.20 10.58
N CYS A 61 -0.44 8.39 9.52
CA CYS A 61 0.18 7.07 9.42
C CYS A 61 1.64 7.13 8.94
N LEU A 62 2.16 8.30 8.56
CA LEU A 62 3.49 8.46 7.98
C LEU A 62 4.57 8.55 9.07
N SER A 63 5.60 7.74 8.89
CA SER A 63 6.90 7.88 9.54
C SER A 63 7.97 8.01 8.46
N SER A 64 8.97 8.86 8.69
CA SER A 64 10.08 9.03 7.77
C SER A 64 11.40 9.02 8.50
N TYR A 65 12.44 8.60 7.77
CA TYR A 65 13.82 8.64 8.21
C TYR A 65 14.65 9.27 7.10
N THR A 66 15.46 10.27 7.43
CA THR A 66 16.33 10.96 6.47
C THR A 66 17.76 10.97 7.00
N GLN A 67 18.70 10.56 6.15
CA GLN A 67 20.14 10.59 6.42
C GLN A 67 20.90 10.98 5.15
N ASN A 68 21.60 12.10 5.18
CA ASN A 68 22.25 12.69 3.99
C ASN A 68 21.22 12.85 2.85
N ASP A 69 21.51 12.32 1.66
CA ASP A 69 20.63 12.37 0.48
C ASP A 69 19.59 11.21 0.44
N TYR A 70 19.60 10.34 1.45
CA TYR A 70 18.67 9.22 1.56
C TYR A 70 17.46 9.61 2.41
N SER A 71 16.25 9.33 1.91
CA SER A 71 15.02 9.38 2.70
C SER A 71 14.22 8.10 2.52
N GLU A 72 13.77 7.53 3.63
CA GLU A 72 12.84 6.41 3.68
C GLU A 72 11.50 6.88 4.25
N TYR A 73 10.42 6.38 3.66
CA TYR A 73 9.06 6.72 4.01
C TYR A 73 8.28 5.45 4.25
N LYS A 74 7.57 5.41 5.38
CA LYS A 74 6.78 4.28 5.80
C LYS A 74 5.42 4.75 6.29
N PHE A 75 4.38 4.22 5.67
CA PHE A 75 3.02 4.36 6.15
C PHE A 75 2.61 3.07 6.88
N ASP A 76 2.20 3.20 8.13
CA ASP A 76 1.59 2.12 8.91
C ASP A 76 0.09 2.36 9.04
N PHE A 77 -0.70 1.56 8.33
CA PHE A 77 -2.14 1.71 8.30
C PHE A 77 -2.85 0.88 9.36
N GLU A 78 -2.18 0.14 10.24
CA GLU A 78 -2.85 -0.79 11.15
C GLU A 78 -3.86 -0.14 12.10
N SER A 79 -3.67 1.16 12.40
CA SER A 79 -4.60 1.98 13.20
C SER A 79 -5.88 2.38 12.46
N LEU A 80 -5.92 2.26 11.13
CA LEU A 80 -7.09 2.65 10.33
C LEU A 80 -8.21 1.61 10.41
N ILE A 81 -9.44 2.10 10.48
CA ILE A 81 -10.66 1.27 10.57
C ILE A 81 -10.89 0.52 9.26
N SER A 82 -10.80 1.22 8.12
CA SER A 82 -11.09 0.67 6.80
C SER A 82 -9.83 0.56 5.95
N ARG A 83 -9.45 -0.66 5.59
CA ARG A 83 -8.17 -0.95 4.89
C ARG A 83 -8.33 -1.92 3.72
N GLU A 84 -9.55 -2.33 3.46
CA GLU A 84 -9.87 -3.28 2.42
C GLU A 84 -10.02 -2.56 1.09
N VAL A 85 -9.16 -2.89 0.14
CA VAL A 85 -9.24 -2.42 -1.24
C VAL A 85 -9.54 -3.60 -2.17
N SER A 86 -10.32 -3.36 -3.22
CA SER A 86 -10.52 -4.38 -4.24
C SER A 86 -9.22 -4.59 -5.01
N PHE A 87 -8.84 -5.84 -5.26
CA PHE A 87 -7.69 -6.13 -6.11
C PHE A 87 -7.89 -5.59 -7.53
N THR A 88 -9.13 -5.54 -8.02
CA THR A 88 -9.47 -4.94 -9.32
C THR A 88 -9.31 -3.42 -9.30
N GLU A 89 -9.57 -2.76 -8.17
CA GLU A 89 -9.28 -1.34 -8.02
C GLU A 89 -7.77 -1.11 -8.00
N LEU A 90 -7.00 -1.92 -7.28
CA LEU A 90 -5.54 -1.84 -7.37
C LEU A 90 -5.03 -2.08 -8.80
N GLN A 91 -5.60 -3.04 -9.53
CA GLN A 91 -5.20 -3.40 -10.89
C GLN A 91 -5.60 -2.39 -11.97
N THR A 92 -6.81 -1.82 -11.90
CA THR A 92 -7.22 -0.72 -12.82
C THR A 92 -6.42 0.54 -12.55
N GLN A 93 -5.78 0.61 -11.39
CA GLN A 93 -4.92 1.71 -10.97
C GLN A 93 -3.45 1.51 -11.34
N THR A 94 -3.09 0.36 -11.92
CA THR A 94 -1.73 0.03 -12.38
C THR A 94 -1.75 -0.35 -13.85
N THR A 95 -0.71 -0.05 -14.62
CA THR A 95 -0.59 -0.63 -15.96
C THR A 95 -0.46 -2.15 -15.78
N ARG A 96 -1.17 -2.93 -16.61
CA ARG A 96 -1.50 -4.37 -16.40
C ARG A 96 -0.29 -5.30 -16.13
N SER A 97 0.93 -4.80 -16.26
CA SER A 97 2.23 -5.47 -16.12
C SER A 97 2.92 -5.29 -14.74
N GLU A 98 2.43 -4.38 -13.89
CA GLU A 98 3.25 -3.79 -12.82
C GLU A 98 3.04 -4.41 -11.43
N LEU A 99 1.87 -5.00 -11.16
CA LEU A 99 1.60 -5.66 -9.87
C LEU A 99 2.22 -7.05 -9.83
N ARG A 100 3.39 -7.16 -9.22
CA ARG A 100 4.01 -8.46 -8.90
C ARG A 100 3.63 -8.87 -7.48
N MET A 101 2.79 -9.90 -7.37
CA MET A 101 2.56 -10.60 -6.10
C MET A 101 3.77 -11.48 -5.78
N ILE A 102 4.41 -11.20 -4.66
CA ILE A 102 5.46 -12.05 -4.10
C ILE A 102 4.88 -12.69 -2.84
N ARG A 103 4.89 -14.03 -2.78
CA ARG A 103 4.62 -14.76 -1.53
C ARG A 103 5.84 -14.61 -0.63
N ALA A 104 5.63 -14.15 0.59
CA ALA A 104 6.63 -14.25 1.67
C ALA A 104 6.68 -15.69 2.20
#